data_AF-A0A3M1SQB9-F1
#
_entry.id   AF-A0A3M1SQB9-F1
#
_cell.length_a   1.000
_cell.length_b   1.000
_cell.length_c   1.000
_cell.angle_alpha   90.00
_cell.angle_beta   90.00
_cell.angle_gamma   90.00
#
_symmetry.space_group_name_H-M   'P 1'
#
loop_
_entity.id
_entity.type
_entity.pdbx_description
1 polymer ?
#
loop_
_entity_poly.entity_id
_entity_poly.type
_entity_poly.pdbx_seq_one_letter_code
_entity_poly.pdbx_strand_id
1 'polypeptide(L)' 'MKRSGKCPKCGSRELFHTPEVMDRGEGNVALPFAVGRTGPVHAHDYGQFELFACRRCGYAEFYVIDPGALDGGAGS' A
#
# COMPACT_ATOMS: atom_id res chain seq x y z
N MET A 1 -0.30 -1.64 -13.11
CA MET A 1 0.75 -0.61 -13.33
C MET A 1 2.14 -1.13 -13.02
N LYS A 2 2.35 -1.75 -11.84
CA LYS A 2 3.67 -2.22 -11.35
C LYS A 2 4.49 -3.07 -12.35
N ARG A 3 3.87 -4.06 -13.00
CA ARG A 3 4.58 -4.93 -13.97
C ARG A 3 4.66 -4.36 -15.39
N SER A 4 3.62 -3.67 -15.84
CA SER A 4 3.48 -3.26 -17.24
C SER A 4 3.98 -1.85 -17.55
N GLY A 5 4.20 -1.01 -16.52
CA GLY A 5 4.52 0.41 -16.67
C GLY A 5 3.40 1.22 -17.36
N LYS A 6 2.16 0.68 -17.41
CA LYS A 6 1.00 1.32 -18.06
C LYS A 6 -0.22 1.30 -17.15
N CYS A 7 -1.02 2.35 -17.22
CA CYS A 7 -2.34 2.40 -16.61
C CYS A 7 -3.29 1.41 -17.32
N PRO A 8 -3.92 0.46 -16.59
CA PRO A 8 -4.81 -0.52 -17.20
C PRO A 8 -6.15 0.07 -17.68
N LYS A 9 -6.50 1.28 -17.22
CA LYS A 9 -7.78 1.93 -17.59
C LYS A 9 -7.67 2.79 -18.85
N CYS A 10 -6.57 3.52 -19.05
CA CYS A 10 -6.43 4.47 -20.16
C CYS A 10 -5.19 4.26 -21.04
N GLY A 11 -4.35 3.26 -20.72
CA GLY A 11 -3.14 2.93 -21.48
C GLY A 11 -1.96 3.90 -21.31
N SER A 12 -2.13 5.03 -20.60
CA SER A 12 -1.06 6.01 -20.38
C SER A 12 0.12 5.44 -19.58
N ARG A 13 1.32 5.97 -19.82
CA ARG A 13 2.55 5.70 -19.05
C ARG A 13 2.89 6.79 -18.03
N GLU A 14 2.06 7.83 -17.95
CA GLU A 14 2.22 8.89 -16.94
C GLU A 14 1.77 8.39 -15.58
N LEU A 15 2.70 7.71 -14.89
CA LEU A 15 2.47 7.08 -13.60
C LEU A 15 3.26 7.82 -12.51
N PHE A 16 2.59 8.08 -11.40
CA PHE A 16 3.21 8.43 -10.13
C PHE A 16 3.40 7.14 -9.33
N HIS A 17 4.56 6.97 -8.70
CA HIS A 17 4.88 5.85 -7.83
C HIS A 17 5.36 6.38 -6.48
N THR A 18 4.82 5.83 -5.39
CA THR A 18 5.37 6.01 -4.04
C THR A 18 5.66 4.63 -3.46
N PRO A 19 6.90 4.37 -3.00
CA PRO A 19 7.29 3.07 -2.46
C PRO A 19 6.65 2.80 -1.09
N GLU A 20 6.21 3.86 -0.39
CA GLU A 20 5.52 3.78 0.89
C GLU A 20 4.35 4.76 0.88
N VAL A 21 3.18 4.32 1.35
CA VAL A 21 2.01 5.16 1.55
C VAL A 21 1.87 5.44 3.03
N MET A 22 1.72 6.71 3.38
CA MET A 22 1.48 7.15 4.76
C MET A 22 0.02 7.55 4.95
N ASP A 23 -0.54 7.19 6.09
CA ASP A 23 -1.79 7.71 6.62
C ASP A 23 -1.51 8.69 7.78
N ARG A 24 -2.50 9.48 8.15
CA ARG A 24 -2.42 10.42 9.28
C ARG A 24 -3.08 9.80 10.51
N GLY A 25 -2.26 9.47 11.50
CA GLY A 25 -2.69 9.02 12.82
C GLY A 25 -3.09 10.16 13.75
N GLU A 26 -3.34 9.81 15.00
CA GLU A 26 -3.63 10.76 16.08
C GLU A 26 -2.50 11.80 16.21
N GLY A 27 -2.87 13.06 16.48
CA GLY A 27 -1.90 14.15 16.57
C GLY A 27 -1.22 14.52 15.24
N ASN A 28 -1.76 14.08 14.10
CA ASN A 28 -1.21 14.34 12.76
C ASN A 28 0.16 13.67 12.51
N VAL A 29 0.45 12.58 13.24
CA VAL A 29 1.63 11.76 13.01
C VAL A 29 1.46 10.98 11.71
N ALA A 30 2.48 10.98 10.85
CA ALA A 30 2.50 10.14 9.66
C ALA A 30 2.78 8.68 10.08
N LEU A 31 1.84 7.79 9.83
CA LEU A 31 1.97 6.35 10.09
C LEU A 31 1.89 5.58 8.76
N PRO A 32 2.55 4.43 8.61
CA PRO A 32 2.40 3.61 7.41
C PRO A 32 0.93 3.21 7.20
N PHE A 33 0.44 3.33 5.96
CA PHE A 33 -0.84 2.75 5.59
C PHE A 33 -0.67 1.23 5.51
N ALA A 34 -1.42 0.51 6.34
CA ALA A 34 -1.25 -0.92 6.56
C ALA A 34 -2.61 -1.63 6.74
N VAL A 35 -2.60 -2.96 6.69
CA VAL A 35 -3.79 -3.77 6.96
C VAL A 35 -3.95 -3.95 8.47
N GLY A 36 -5.04 -3.44 9.02
CA GLY A 36 -5.41 -3.69 10.41
C GLY A 36 -5.90 -5.13 10.62
N ARG A 37 -5.36 -5.83 11.63
CA ARG A 37 -5.86 -7.15 12.06
C ARG A 37 -6.67 -7.00 13.34
N THR A 38 -7.91 -7.49 13.34
CA THR A 38 -8.72 -7.64 14.55
C THR A 38 -8.35 -8.96 15.24
N GLY A 39 -7.80 -8.90 16.45
CA GLY A 39 -7.38 -10.07 17.21
C GLY A 39 -6.94 -9.71 18.65
N PRO A 40 -6.70 -10.70 19.53
CA PRO A 40 -6.40 -10.46 20.95
C PRO A 40 -5.08 -9.72 21.19
N VAL A 41 -4.20 -9.65 20.18
CA VAL A 41 -2.98 -8.83 20.19
C VAL A 41 -3.18 -7.66 19.22
N HIS A 42 -3.60 -6.53 19.75
CA HIS A 42 -3.73 -5.25 19.05
C HIS A 42 -2.39 -4.51 19.10
N ALA A 43 -1.42 -4.77 18.20
CA ALA A 43 -0.19 -3.97 18.28
C ALA A 43 0.76 -3.92 17.07
N HIS A 44 0.40 -4.44 15.90
CA HIS A 44 1.38 -4.49 14.82
C HIS A 44 0.72 -4.16 13.49
N ASP A 45 1.21 -3.10 12.87
CA ASP A 45 0.91 -2.74 11.49
C ASP A 45 1.56 -3.79 10.59
N TYR A 46 0.75 -4.54 9.83
CA TYR A 46 1.25 -5.53 8.87
C TYR A 46 0.74 -5.21 7.47
N GLY A 47 1.49 -5.64 6.45
CA GLY A 47 1.07 -5.46 5.06
C GLY A 47 1.06 -4.00 4.62
N GLN A 48 2.18 -3.30 4.82
CA GLN A 48 2.39 -1.96 4.26
C GLN A 48 2.26 -1.95 2.74
N PHE A 49 1.85 -0.80 2.19
CA PHE A 49 1.57 -0.65 0.77
C PHE A 49 2.52 0.31 0.06
N GLU A 50 2.85 -0.05 -1.18
CA GLU A 50 3.26 0.91 -2.21
C GLU A 50 2.06 1.28 -3.10
N LEU A 51 2.11 2.44 -3.76
CA LEU A 51 1.05 2.90 -4.64
C LEU A 51 1.57 3.33 -6.01
N PHE A 52 0.82 2.95 -7.04
CA PHE A 52 0.92 3.51 -8.38
C PHE A 52 -0.38 4.26 -8.71
N ALA A 53 -0.27 5.51 -9.17
CA ALA A 53 -1.40 6.31 -9.62
C ALA A 53 -1.18 6.87 -11.03
N CYS A 54 -2.17 6.76 -11.89
CA CYS A 54 -2.13 7.34 -13.23
C CYS A 54 -2.43 8.85 -13.17
N ARG A 55 -1.46 9.68 -13.56
CA ARG A 55 -1.63 11.15 -13.57
C ARG A 55 -2.64 11.65 -14.59
N ARG A 56 -2.98 10.83 -15.60
CA ARG A 56 -3.94 11.19 -16.66
C ARG A 56 -5.40 10.96 -16.28
N CYS A 57 -5.71 9.83 -15.63
CA CYS A 57 -7.10 9.42 -15.38
C CYS A 57 -7.41 9.18 -13.89
N GLY A 58 -6.44 9.35 -13.00
CA GLY A 58 -6.64 9.20 -11.55
C GLY A 58 -6.72 7.76 -11.04
N TYR A 59 -6.75 6.74 -11.92
CA TYR A 59 -6.78 5.35 -11.48
C TYR A 59 -5.53 4.99 -10.67
N ALA A 60 -5.73 4.38 -9.49
CA ALA A 60 -4.68 3.98 -8.57
C ALA A 60 -4.76 2.49 -8.23
N GLU A 61 -3.61 1.88 -8.00
CA GLU A 61 -3.45 0.52 -7.48
C GLU A 61 -2.52 0.56 -6.28
N PHE A 62 -2.89 -0.15 -5.22
CA PHE A 62 -2.07 -0.39 -4.04
C PHE A 62 -1.55 -1.82 -4.10
N TYR A 63 -0.30 -2.02 -3.73
CA TYR A 63 0.32 -3.35 -3.65
C TYR A 63 0.97 -3.51 -2.29
N VAL A 64 0.78 -4.66 -1.65
CA VAL A 64 1.52 -5.00 -0.44
C VAL A 64 2.99 -5.15 -0.80
N ILE A 65 3.85 -4.49 -0.03
CA ILE A 65 5.31 -4.46 -0.24
C ILE A 65 5.87 -5.87 -0.04
N ASP A 66 5.53 -6.49 1.10
CA ASP A 66 5.87 -7.87 1.42
C ASP A 66 4.60 -8.71 1.61
N PRO A 67 4.21 -9.54 0.63
CA PRO A 67 3.07 -10.44 0.76
C PRO A 67 3.19 -11.41 1.95
N GLY A 68 4.40 -11.80 2.36
CA GLY A 68 4.61 -12.69 3.51
C GLY A 68 4.19 -12.07 4.83
N ALA A 69 4.19 -10.73 4.92
CA ALA A 69 3.66 -10.01 6.08
C ALA A 69 2.14 -10.19 6.25
N LEU A 70 1.42 -10.67 5.22
CA LEU A 70 -0.02 -10.98 5.31
C LEU A 70 -0.30 -12.35 5.92
N ASP A 71 0.68 -13.26 5.90
CA ASP A 71 0.50 -14.64 6.39
C ASP A 71 0.44 -14.72 7.93
N GLY A 72 0.57 -13.57 8.62
CA GLY A 72 0.28 -13.44 10.05
C GLY A 72 1.23 -14.26 10.93
N GLY A 73 2.48 -14.46 10.49
CA GLY A 73 3.50 -15.22 11.16
C GLY A 73 3.65 -14.81 12.62
N ALA A 74 3.03 -15.59 13.50
CA ALA A 74 3.61 -15.95 14.77
C ALA A 74 4.95 -16.63 14.46
N GLY A 75 6.00 -15.84 14.23
CA GLY A 75 7.37 -16.32 14.22
C GLY A 75 7.78 -16.55 15.66
N SER A 76 7.77 -17.84 16.04
CA SER A 76 8.69 -18.51 16.98
C SER A 76 9.20 -17.74 18.19
#